data_AF-V5HFP3-F1
#
_entry.id   AF-V5HFP3-F1
#
_cell.length_a   1.000
_cell.length_b   1.000
_cell.length_c   1.000
_cell.angle_alpha   90.00
_cell.angle_beta   90.00
_cell.angle_gamma   90.00
#
_symmetry.space_group_name_H-M   'P 1'
#
loop_
_entity.id
_entity.type
_entity.pdbx_description
1 polymer ?
#
loop_
_entity_poly.entity_id
_entity_poly.type
_entity_poly.pdbx_seq_one_letter_code
_entity_poly.pdbx_strand_id
1 'polypeptide(L)'
;MRRAGAIPLAISNVPELCLSSDCSNMVYGTTRNPYDTNRSPGGSSGGEGSLLASAASVIGIGTDMAGSIRIPAYRCGIFGHKPTHGVVSSAGMFPDLGENQRRLGSPGPMCRYARDLDVAL
;
A
#
# COMPACT_ATOMS: atom_id res chain seq x y z
N MET A 1 2.01 -6.90 -13.69
CA MET A 1 0.55 -6.96 -13.46
C MET A 1 -0.26 -7.21 -14.73
N ARG A 2 -0.55 -6.24 -15.60
CA ARG A 2 -1.42 -6.47 -16.79
C ARG A 2 -0.95 -7.62 -17.70
N ARG A 3 0.36 -7.71 -17.96
CA ARG A 3 0.95 -8.83 -18.74
C ARG A 3 0.77 -10.21 -18.07
N ALA A 4 0.60 -10.25 -16.75
CA ALA A 4 0.34 -11.47 -15.99
C ALA A 4 -1.17 -11.78 -15.87
N GLY A 5 -2.03 -11.05 -16.59
CA GLY A 5 -3.49 -11.23 -16.58
C GLY A 5 -4.23 -10.48 -15.47
N ALA A 6 -3.53 -9.69 -14.64
CA ALA A 6 -4.18 -8.92 -13.58
C ALA A 6 -5.01 -7.76 -14.14
N ILE A 7 -6.18 -7.51 -13.52
CA ILE A 7 -7.10 -6.41 -13.86
C ILE A 7 -7.00 -5.33 -12.76
N PRO A 8 -6.47 -4.14 -13.05
CA PRO A 8 -6.48 -3.04 -12.07
C PRO A 8 -7.91 -2.58 -11.79
N LEU A 9 -8.29 -2.60 -10.51
CA LEU A 9 -9.66 -2.31 -10.08
C LEU A 9 -9.88 -0.84 -9.73
N ALA A 10 -8.94 -0.26 -8.97
CA ALA A 10 -9.06 1.09 -8.44
C ALA A 10 -7.68 1.66 -8.06
N ILE A 11 -7.66 2.95 -7.74
CA ILE A 11 -6.57 3.61 -7.01
C ILE A 11 -7.11 3.85 -5.59
N SER A 12 -6.37 3.39 -4.58
CA SER A 12 -6.79 3.53 -3.19
C SER A 12 -6.30 4.84 -2.56
N ASN A 13 -6.97 5.25 -1.49
CA ASN A 13 -6.69 6.51 -0.82
C ASN A 13 -5.34 6.49 -0.06
N VAL A 14 -4.73 7.66 0.09
CA VAL A 14 -3.46 7.89 0.79
C VAL A 14 -3.57 9.16 1.65
N PRO A 15 -2.76 9.35 2.71
CA PRO A 15 -2.67 10.65 3.36
C PRO A 15 -2.05 11.70 2.44
N GLU A 16 -2.24 12.97 2.78
CA GLU A 16 -1.64 14.08 2.05
C GLU A 16 -0.12 13.87 1.85
N LEU A 17 0.31 13.96 0.58
CA LEU A 17 1.69 13.74 0.13
C LEU A 17 2.31 12.38 0.51
N CYS A 18 1.51 11.40 0.96
CA CYS A 18 2.01 10.13 1.51
C CYS A 18 2.88 10.28 2.77
N LEU A 19 2.86 11.44 3.46
CA LEU A 19 3.73 11.76 4.59
C LEU A 19 3.05 11.57 5.95
N SER A 20 2.28 10.49 6.11
CA SER A 20 1.66 10.14 7.38
C SER A 20 1.52 8.63 7.55
N SER A 21 1.54 8.18 8.80
CA SER A 21 1.18 6.82 9.21
C SER A 21 -0.32 6.64 9.43
N ASP A 22 -1.13 7.66 9.16
CA ASP A 22 -2.58 7.61 9.05
C ASP A 22 -3.02 7.78 7.58
N CYS A 23 -4.32 7.77 7.29
CA CYS A 23 -4.84 7.84 5.91
C CYS A 23 -6.00 8.83 5.79
N SER A 24 -5.66 10.11 5.67
CA SER A 24 -6.63 11.20 5.49
C SER A 24 -6.04 12.32 4.64
N ASN A 25 -6.86 12.91 3.78
CA ASN A 25 -6.52 14.10 3.00
C ASN A 25 -7.78 14.96 2.75
N MET A 26 -7.60 16.19 2.30
CA MET A 26 -8.70 17.15 2.08
C MET A 26 -9.52 16.88 0.82
N VAL A 27 -9.05 16.01 -0.09
CA VAL A 27 -9.72 15.74 -1.38
C VAL A 27 -10.72 14.60 -1.26
N TYR A 28 -10.32 13.50 -0.65
CA TYR A 28 -11.07 12.24 -0.54
C TYR A 28 -11.51 11.94 0.90
N GLY A 29 -11.07 12.73 1.88
CA GLY A 29 -11.38 12.53 3.28
C GLY A 29 -10.58 11.40 3.92
N THR A 30 -11.14 10.83 5.00
CA THR A 30 -10.47 9.87 5.88
C THR A 30 -10.88 8.43 5.56
N THR A 31 -9.87 7.57 5.33
CA THR A 31 -10.07 6.12 5.26
C THR A 31 -10.20 5.54 6.66
N ARG A 32 -11.14 4.63 6.87
CA ARG A 32 -11.37 3.95 8.15
C ARG A 32 -10.92 2.50 8.11
N ASN A 33 -10.52 1.98 9.28
CA ASN A 33 -10.19 0.57 9.43
C ASN A 33 -11.46 -0.29 9.32
N PRO A 34 -11.48 -1.37 8.53
CA PRO A 34 -12.68 -2.18 8.34
C PRO A 34 -13.07 -3.04 9.56
N TYR A 35 -12.17 -3.27 10.51
CA TYR A 35 -12.49 -3.98 11.75
C TYR A 35 -13.16 -3.08 12.81
N ASP A 36 -12.86 -1.77 12.78
CA ASP A 36 -13.40 -0.77 13.71
C ASP A 36 -13.30 0.61 13.06
N THR A 37 -14.44 1.21 12.71
CA THR A 37 -14.50 2.50 11.99
C THR A 37 -14.03 3.68 12.83
N ASN A 38 -13.83 3.52 14.14
CA ASN A 38 -13.20 4.53 14.99
C ASN A 38 -11.66 4.46 14.97
N ARG A 39 -11.06 3.49 14.27
CA ARG A 39 -9.62 3.31 14.18
C ARG A 39 -9.06 3.71 12.81
N SER A 40 -7.80 4.12 12.84
CA SER A 40 -6.99 4.34 11.64
C SER A 40 -6.63 3.00 10.99
N PRO A 41 -6.68 2.89 9.65
CA PRO A 41 -6.15 1.74 8.93
C PRO A 41 -4.62 1.74 8.85
N GLY A 42 -3.94 2.81 9.28
CA GLY A 42 -2.51 3.01 9.03
C GLY A 42 -2.25 3.74 7.71
N GLY A 43 -0.99 3.93 7.38
CA GLY A 43 -0.58 4.68 6.19
C GLY A 43 0.91 4.57 5.90
N SER A 44 1.37 5.03 4.73
CA SER A 44 0.57 5.79 3.76
C SER A 44 -0.33 4.93 2.86
N SER A 45 -0.10 3.63 2.70
CA SER A 45 -0.95 2.73 1.91
C SER A 45 -2.21 2.26 2.67
N GLY A 46 -2.86 3.18 3.40
CA GLY A 46 -4.02 2.88 4.24
C GLY A 46 -5.26 2.44 3.46
N GLY A 47 -5.47 3.02 2.26
CA GLY A 47 -6.53 2.60 1.35
C GLY A 47 -6.39 1.13 0.95
N GLU A 48 -5.19 0.69 0.54
CA GLU A 48 -4.92 -0.73 0.25
C GLU A 48 -5.18 -1.62 1.45
N GLY A 49 -4.70 -1.20 2.63
CA GLY A 49 -4.95 -1.90 3.90
C GLY A 49 -6.44 -2.18 4.13
N SER A 50 -7.27 -1.14 4.02
CA SER A 50 -8.72 -1.26 4.21
C SER A 50 -9.41 -2.08 3.13
N LEU A 51 -9.04 -1.92 1.84
CA LEU A 51 -9.66 -2.67 0.74
C LEU A 51 -9.37 -4.16 0.84
N LEU A 52 -8.11 -4.53 1.12
CA LEU A 52 -7.71 -5.92 1.24
C LEU A 52 -8.36 -6.58 2.46
N ALA A 53 -8.35 -5.91 3.61
CA ALA A 53 -8.95 -6.44 4.84
C ALA A 53 -10.49 -6.59 4.73
N SER A 54 -11.15 -5.72 3.97
CA SER A 54 -12.61 -5.83 3.70
C SER A 54 -12.96 -6.77 2.54
N ALA A 55 -11.99 -7.51 1.98
CA ALA A 55 -12.19 -8.41 0.84
C ALA A 55 -12.62 -7.71 -0.47
N ALA A 56 -12.45 -6.40 -0.57
CA ALA A 56 -12.80 -5.63 -1.77
C ALA A 56 -11.76 -5.77 -2.90
N SER A 57 -10.53 -6.19 -2.56
CA SER A 57 -9.49 -6.59 -3.51
C SER A 57 -8.73 -7.82 -3.00
N VAL A 58 -8.02 -8.51 -3.90
CA VAL A 58 -7.25 -9.72 -3.58
C VAL A 58 -5.76 -9.46 -3.41
N ILE A 59 -5.20 -8.58 -4.25
CA ILE A 59 -3.81 -8.15 -4.24
C ILE A 59 -3.80 -6.63 -4.42
N GLY A 60 -3.02 -5.95 -3.59
CA GLY A 60 -2.77 -4.52 -3.64
C GLY A 60 -1.29 -4.23 -3.83
N ILE A 61 -0.98 -3.02 -4.30
CA ILE A 61 0.39 -2.54 -4.45
C ILE A 61 0.53 -1.27 -3.61
N GLY A 62 1.46 -1.31 -2.65
CA GLY A 62 1.82 -0.15 -1.85
C GLY A 62 3.25 0.29 -2.12
N THR A 63 3.67 1.33 -1.41
CA THR A 63 5.06 1.82 -1.43
C THR A 63 5.51 2.04 0.00
N ASP A 64 6.73 1.65 0.34
CA ASP A 64 7.22 1.73 1.72
C ASP A 64 8.62 2.31 1.76
N MET A 65 8.70 3.50 2.37
CA MET A 65 9.94 4.18 2.75
C MET A 65 10.16 4.16 4.27
N ALA A 66 9.10 4.41 5.03
CA ALA A 66 9.13 4.52 6.49
C ALA A 66 8.11 3.58 7.17
N GLY A 67 7.67 2.53 6.49
CA GLY A 67 6.68 1.58 7.00
C GLY A 67 5.35 1.60 6.25
N SER A 68 5.22 2.36 5.16
CA SER A 68 3.93 2.61 4.52
C SER A 68 3.21 1.39 3.92
N ILE A 69 3.87 0.25 3.73
CA ILE A 69 3.24 -1.06 3.45
C ILE A 69 2.99 -1.82 4.76
N ARG A 70 4.00 -1.85 5.63
CA ARG A 70 4.01 -2.67 6.85
C ARG A 70 3.04 -2.17 7.93
N ILE A 71 2.89 -0.85 8.09
CA ILE A 71 2.01 -0.20 9.06
C ILE A 71 0.54 -0.51 8.75
N PRO A 72 0.01 -0.26 7.53
CA PRO A 72 -1.36 -0.63 7.22
C PRO A 72 -1.56 -2.15 7.21
N ALA A 73 -0.56 -2.94 6.81
CA ALA A 73 -0.66 -4.40 6.91
C ALA A 73 -0.87 -4.87 8.36
N TYR A 74 -0.06 -4.36 9.30
CA TYR A 74 -0.19 -4.62 10.73
C TYR A 74 -1.54 -4.16 11.29
N ARG A 75 -1.97 -2.93 10.98
CA ARG A 75 -3.21 -2.36 11.54
C ARG A 75 -4.49 -2.96 10.94
N CYS A 76 -4.44 -3.42 9.70
CA CYS A 76 -5.57 -4.04 9.01
C CYS A 76 -5.48 -5.57 8.97
N GLY A 77 -4.59 -6.20 9.74
CA GLY A 77 -4.54 -7.67 9.85
C GLY A 77 -4.35 -8.40 8.52
N ILE A 78 -3.50 -7.84 7.64
CA ILE A 78 -3.14 -8.43 6.35
C ILE A 78 -1.62 -8.57 6.24
N PHE A 79 -1.14 -9.16 5.15
CA PHE A 79 0.28 -9.28 4.85
C PHE A 79 0.72 -8.18 3.89
N GLY A 80 1.92 -7.65 4.12
CA GLY A 80 2.55 -6.66 3.25
C GLY A 80 4.05 -6.84 3.28
N HIS A 81 4.68 -6.87 2.10
CA HIS A 81 6.12 -7.03 1.98
C HIS A 81 6.74 -5.76 1.40
N LYS A 82 7.77 -5.23 2.07
CA LYS A 82 8.66 -4.22 1.49
C LYS A 82 9.90 -4.93 0.96
N PRO A 83 10.04 -5.11 -0.36
CA PRO A 83 11.20 -5.75 -0.94
C PRO A 83 12.51 -4.99 -0.68
N THR A 84 13.62 -5.63 -1.01
CA THR A 84 14.89 -4.94 -1.19
C THR A 84 14.75 -3.91 -2.32
N HIS A 85 15.34 -2.73 -2.12
CA HIS A 85 15.31 -1.68 -3.15
C HIS A 85 15.84 -2.21 -4.49
N GLY A 86 15.16 -1.87 -5.58
CA GLY A 86 15.53 -2.28 -6.94
C GLY A 86 15.02 -3.65 -7.38
N VAL A 87 14.52 -4.51 -6.47
CA VAL A 87 13.90 -5.80 -6.84
C VAL A 87 12.64 -5.58 -7.67
N VAL A 88 11.81 -4.63 -7.25
CA VAL A 88 10.64 -4.17 -8.02
C VAL A 88 10.96 -2.77 -8.55
N SER A 89 10.73 -2.57 -9.85
CA SER A 89 10.96 -1.29 -10.50
C SER A 89 10.06 -0.20 -9.93
N SER A 90 10.67 0.92 -9.53
CA SER A 90 9.95 2.14 -9.10
C SER A 90 9.60 3.07 -10.27
N ALA A 91 9.79 2.63 -11.52
CA ALA A 91 9.50 3.43 -12.69
C ALA A 91 8.01 3.83 -12.74
N GLY A 92 7.75 5.12 -12.91
CA GLY A 92 6.39 5.67 -12.92
C GLY A 92 5.77 5.92 -11.54
N MET A 93 6.49 5.68 -10.43
CA MET A 93 6.07 6.16 -9.12
C MET A 93 6.02 7.69 -9.08
N PHE A 94 5.01 8.24 -8.44
CA PHE A 94 4.78 9.67 -8.31
C PHE A 94 4.47 10.05 -6.84
N PRO A 95 4.94 11.21 -6.34
CA PRO A 95 5.87 12.12 -7.01
C PRO A 95 7.27 11.52 -7.18
N ASP A 96 8.02 11.98 -8.19
CA ASP A 96 9.43 11.63 -8.31
C ASP A 96 10.22 12.39 -7.24
N LEU A 97 10.73 11.65 -6.25
CA LEU A 97 11.51 12.17 -5.13
C LEU A 97 13.02 12.24 -5.44
N GLY A 98 13.44 11.98 -6.67
CA GLY A 98 14.84 11.92 -7.05
C GLY A 98 15.53 10.62 -6.59
N GLU A 99 16.79 10.45 -7.02
CA GLU A 99 17.51 9.18 -6.85
C GLU A 99 17.76 8.82 -5.39
N ASN A 100 18.14 9.79 -4.55
CA ASN A 100 18.49 9.54 -3.15
C ASN A 100 17.30 9.06 -2.33
N GLN A 101 16.11 9.66 -2.50
CA GLN A 101 14.91 9.23 -1.80
C GLN A 101 14.33 7.94 -2.37
N ARG A 102 14.49 7.67 -3.67
CA ARG A 102 14.13 6.36 -4.25
C ARG A 102 14.85 5.19 -3.58
N ARG A 103 16.10 5.37 -3.12
CA ARG A 103 16.85 4.30 -2.43
C ARG A 103 16.24 3.88 -1.09
N LEU A 104 15.46 4.77 -0.46
CA LEU A 104 14.79 4.50 0.80
C LEU A 104 13.42 3.83 0.59
N GLY A 105 12.76 4.11 -0.53
CA GLY A 105 11.44 3.57 -0.88
C GLY A 105 11.51 2.31 -1.74
N SER A 106 10.55 1.41 -1.55
CA SER A 106 10.32 0.28 -2.46
C SER A 106 8.82 0.04 -2.66
N PRO A 107 8.35 -0.12 -3.91
CA PRO A 107 7.03 -0.66 -4.18
C PRO A 107 6.99 -2.14 -3.79
N GLY A 108 5.85 -2.61 -3.30
CA GLY A 108 5.72 -3.99 -2.85
C GLY A 108 4.27 -4.47 -2.74
N PRO A 109 4.07 -5.79 -2.71
CA PRO A 109 2.74 -6.38 -2.67
C PRO A 109 2.12 -6.35 -1.26
N MET A 110 0.79 -6.29 -1.24
CA MET A 110 -0.05 -6.45 -0.07
C MET A 110 -1.18 -7.44 -0.39
N CYS A 111 -1.51 -8.34 0.53
CA CYS A 111 -2.52 -9.39 0.33
C CYS A 111 -3.03 -9.96 1.67
N ARG A 112 -4.11 -10.75 1.64
CA ARG A 112 -4.67 -11.39 2.85
C ARG A 112 -3.99 -12.69 3.27
N TYR A 113 -3.31 -13.37 2.35
CA TYR A 113 -2.66 -14.65 2.63
C TYR A 113 -1.18 -14.56 2.30
N ALA A 114 -0.31 -14.97 3.22
CA ALA A 114 1.14 -14.90 3.05
C ALA A 114 1.63 -15.56 1.74
N ARG A 115 1.03 -16.69 1.35
CA ARG A 115 1.35 -17.41 0.10
C ARG A 115 1.12 -16.57 -1.17
N ASP A 116 0.25 -15.56 -1.10
CA ASP A 116 -0.05 -14.73 -2.27
C ASP A 116 1.02 -13.64 -2.48
N LEU A 117 1.91 -13.40 -1.49
CA LEU A 117 3.05 -12.48 -1.65
C LEU A 117 4.01 -12.97 -2.73
N ASP A 118 4.29 -14.28 -2.76
CA ASP A 118 5.21 -14.90 -3.72
C ASP A 118 4.69 -14.80 -5.15
N VAL A 119 3.37 -14.84 -5.34
CA VAL A 119 2.72 -14.69 -6.65
C VAL A 119 2.69 -13.24 -7.11
N ALA A 120 2.72 -12.29 -6.16
CA ALA A 120 2.56 -10.86 -6.43
C ALA A 120 3.89 -10.11 -6.64
N LEU A 121 5.02 -10.70 -6.27
CA LEU A 121 6.39 -10.23 -6.53
C LEU A 121 6.83 -10.51 -7.97
#